data_AF-K2A0L0-F1
#
_entry.id   AF-K2A0L0-F1
#
_cell.length_a   1.000
_cell.length_b   1.000
_cell.length_c   1.000
_cell.angle_alpha   90.00
_cell.angle_beta   90.00
_cell.angle_gamma   90.00
#
_symmetry.space_group_name_H-M   'P 1'
#
loop_
_entity.id
_entity.type
_entity.pdbx_description
1 polymer ?
#
loop_
_entity_poly.entity_id
_entity_poly.type
_entity_poly.pdbx_seq_one_letter_code
_entity_poly.pdbx_strand_id
1 'polypeptide(L)' 'MELLRESDEPIRDRETFLRAQIFFFLIGASGGHAKNFSLRLGRRGRFRLAPLYDILSVAPVVHAGRL' A
#
# COMPACT_ATOMS: atom_id res chain seq x y z
N MET A 1 -3.89 2.47 -10.71
CA MET A 1 -3.71 1.05 -11.13
C MET A 1 -3.01 0.91 -12.49
N GLU A 2 -2.94 1.95 -13.31
CA GLU A 2 -2.39 1.87 -14.68
C GLU A 2 -0.89 1.57 -14.68
N LEU A 3 -0.09 2.25 -13.84
CA LEU A 3 1.35 1.96 -13.69
C LEU A 3 1.63 0.49 -13.38
N LEU A 4 0.90 -0.11 -12.43
CA LEU A 4 1.13 -1.51 -12.03
C LEU A 4 0.74 -2.53 -13.10
N ARG A 5 0.12 -2.12 -14.22
CA ARG A 5 -0.07 -3.01 -15.39
C ARG A 5 1.26 -3.33 -16.09
N GLU A 6 2.23 -2.44 -15.99
CA GLU A 6 3.56 -2.57 -16.60
C GLU A 6 4.59 -3.19 -15.62
N SER A 7 4.14 -3.67 -14.46
CA SER A 7 5.01 -4.37 -13.50
C SER A 7 5.40 -5.76 -14.01
N ASP A 8 6.51 -6.32 -13.50
CA ASP A 8 6.90 -7.71 -13.72
C ASP A 8 5.88 -8.75 -13.19
N GLU A 9 5.06 -8.39 -12.19
CA GLU A 9 3.99 -9.25 -11.66
C GLU A 9 2.65 -8.48 -11.60
N PRO A 10 2.06 -8.12 -12.75
CA PRO A 10 1.03 -7.09 -12.82
C PRO A 10 -0.29 -7.51 -12.14
N ILE A 11 -0.63 -8.80 -12.17
CA ILE A 11 -1.81 -9.32 -11.48
C ILE A 11 -1.62 -9.23 -9.96
N ARG A 12 -0.50 -9.76 -9.46
CA ARG A 12 -0.19 -9.83 -8.03
C ARG A 12 -0.02 -8.45 -7.42
N ASP A 13 0.66 -7.54 -8.10
CA ASP A 13 0.95 -6.21 -7.57
C ASP A 13 -0.32 -5.36 -7.49
N ARG A 14 -1.21 -5.48 -8.49
CA ARG A 14 -2.54 -4.84 -8.45
C ARG A 14 -3.42 -5.46 -7.37
N GLU A 15 -3.41 -6.77 -7.23
CA GLU A 15 -4.15 -7.44 -6.17
C GLU A 15 -3.66 -7.02 -4.78
N THR A 16 -2.35 -6.98 -4.57
CA THR A 16 -1.74 -6.52 -3.32
C THR A 16 -2.12 -5.08 -3.02
N PHE A 17 -2.06 -4.19 -4.02
CA PHE A 17 -2.47 -2.80 -3.85
C PHE A 17 -3.95 -2.66 -3.46
N LEU A 18 -4.85 -3.41 -4.12
CA LEU A 18 -6.29 -3.36 -3.80
C LEU A 18 -6.57 -3.94 -2.40
N ARG A 19 -5.96 -5.09 -2.07
CA ARG A 19 -6.07 -5.70 -0.74
C ARG A 19 -5.55 -4.74 0.34
N ALA A 20 -4.50 -3.98 0.07
CA ALA A 20 -4.01 -2.95 0.98
C ALA A 20 -5.06 -1.87 1.27
N GLN A 21 -5.79 -1.39 0.25
CA GLN A 21 -6.86 -0.40 0.47
C GLN A 21 -7.97 -0.93 1.36
N ILE A 22 -8.41 -2.18 1.11
CA ILE A 22 -9.41 -2.86 1.94
C ILE A 22 -8.88 -3.02 3.37
N PHE A 23 -7.65 -3.49 3.52
CA PHE A 23 -7.02 -3.66 4.82
C PHE A 23 -6.92 -2.34 5.59
N PHE A 24 -6.48 -1.26 4.93
CA PHE A 24 -6.38 0.07 5.53
C PHE A 24 -7.75 0.57 6.02
N PHE A 25 -8.80 0.34 5.24
CA PHE A 25 -10.17 0.65 5.67
C PHE A 25 -10.55 -0.15 6.94
N LEU A 26 -10.32 -1.46 6.93
CA LEU A 26 -10.69 -2.34 8.05
C LEU A 26 -10.00 -1.98 9.36
N ILE A 27 -8.75 -1.53 9.31
CA ILE A 27 -8.00 -1.16 10.51
C ILE A 27 -8.05 0.34 10.82
N GLY A 28 -8.75 1.16 10.04
CA GLY A 28 -8.75 2.62 10.21
C GLY A 28 -7.36 3.24 10.02
N ALA A 29 -6.58 2.77 9.03
CA ALA A 29 -5.31 3.37 8.66
C ALA A 29 -5.53 4.53 7.66
N SER A 30 -5.69 5.75 8.20
CA SER A 30 -5.99 6.96 7.41
C SER A 30 -4.76 7.57 6.70
N GLY A 31 -3.55 7.18 7.10
CA GLY A 31 -2.29 7.76 6.61
C GLY A 31 -1.74 7.19 5.31
N GLY A 32 -2.42 6.23 4.67
CA GLY A 32 -1.92 5.48 3.49
C GLY A 32 -1.85 6.27 2.19
N HIS A 33 -1.06 7.34 2.13
CA HIS A 33 -0.86 8.16 0.92
C HIS A 33 0.24 7.59 -0.01
N ALA A 34 0.41 8.19 -1.19
CA ALA A 34 1.31 7.69 -2.23
C ALA A 34 2.76 7.41 -1.78
N LYS A 35 3.36 8.21 -0.88
CA LYS A 35 4.74 7.99 -0.41
C LYS A 35 4.92 6.75 0.51
N ASN A 36 3.84 6.11 0.96
CA ASN A 36 3.93 4.83 1.68
C ASN A 36 3.95 3.61 0.75
N PHE A 37 3.96 3.84 -0.56
CA PHE A 37 4.13 2.79 -1.55
C PHE A 37 5.45 3.03 -2.27
N SER A 38 6.20 1.95 -2.48
CA SER A 38 7.48 1.98 -3.18
C SER A 38 7.50 0.94 -4.29
N LEU A 39 8.32 1.19 -5.30
CA LEU A 39 8.63 0.24 -6.35
C LEU A 39 10.07 -0.23 -6.19
N ARG A 40 10.28 -1.54 -6.22
CA ARG A 40 11.61 -2.12 -6.39
C ARG A 40 11.97 -2.08 -7.87
N LEU A 41 13.01 -1.35 -8.20
CA LEU A 41 13.50 -1.22 -9.57
C LEU A 41 14.41 -2.39 -9.94
N GLY A 42 14.20 -2.91 -11.15
CA GLY A 42 15.04 -3.90 -11.80
C GLY A 42 15.80 -3.30 -12.99
N ARG A 43 16.52 -4.14 -13.72
CA ARG A 43 17.24 -3.72 -14.93
C ARG A 43 16.25 -3.38 -16.05
N ARG A 44 16.63 -2.44 -16.93
CA ARG A 44 15.91 -2.11 -18.17
C ARG A 44 14.45 -1.67 -17.94
N GLY A 45 14.21 -0.82 -16.95
CA GLY A 45 12.89 -0.25 -16.67
C GLY A 45 11.89 -1.23 -16.03
N ARG A 46 12.33 -2.46 -15.70
CA ARG A 46 11.51 -3.43 -14.96
C ARG A 46 11.28 -2.96 -13.53
N PHE A 47 10.12 -3.28 -12.96
CA PHE A 47 9.83 -2.98 -11.57
C PHE A 47 8.74 -3.89 -10.98
N ARG A 48 8.73 -3.99 -9.65
CA ARG A 48 7.65 -4.61 -8.85
C ARG A 48 7.28 -3.72 -7.68
N LEU A 49 6.06 -3.86 -7.18
CA LEU A 49 5.64 -3.31 -5.90
C LEU A 49 6.57 -3.84 -4.79
N ALA A 50 7.09 -2.94 -3.97
CA ALA A 50 7.82 -3.30 -2.77
C ALA A 50 6.84 -3.78 -1.67
N PRO A 51 7.29 -4.51 -0.65
CA PRO A 51 6.44 -4.82 0.51
C PRO A 51 5.81 -3.56 1.10
N LEU A 52 4.59 -3.67 1.62
CA LEU A 52 3.90 -2.55 2.28
C LEU A 52 4.61 -2.19 3.59
N TYR A 53 4.66 -0.90 3.93
CA TYR A 53 5.29 -0.36 5.13
C TYR A 53 4.49 0.85 5.65
N ASP A 54 4.89 1.39 6.81
CA ASP A 54 4.23 2.53 7.48
C ASP A 54 2.72 2.35 7.68
N ILE A 55 2.31 1.15 8.09
CA ILE A 55 0.90 0.82 8.34
C ILE A 55 0.59 1.06 9.81
N LEU A 56 -0.25 2.05 10.10
CA LEU A 56 -0.66 2.40 11.46
C LEU A 56 -2.18 2.58 11.53
N SER A 57 -2.81 1.99 12.54
CA SER A 57 -4.24 2.16 12.83
C SER A 57 -4.47 3.38 13.72
N VAL A 58 -5.57 4.12 13.46
CA VAL A 58 -6.04 5.19 14.36
C VAL A 58 -6.78 4.66 15.60
N ALA A 59 -7.14 3.38 15.64
CA ALA A 59 -7.96 2.81 16.72
C ALA A 59 -7.43 3.06 18.14
N PRO A 60 -6.12 2.96 18.44
CA PRO A 60 -5.59 3.29 19.78
C PRO A 60 -5.77 4.76 20.16
N VAL A 61 -5.73 5.68 19.18
CA VAL A 61 -5.94 7.12 19.39
C VAL A 61 -7.42 7.38 19.71
N VAL A 62 -8.33 6.76 18.94
CA VAL A 62 -9.78 6.83 19.16
C VAL A 62 -10.14 6.29 20.54
N HIS A 63 -9.64 5.11 20.89
CA HIS A 63 -9.93 4.45 22.17
C HIS A 63 -9.45 5.28 23.36
N ALA A 64 -8.34 6.00 23.21
CA ALA A 64 -7.83 6.90 24.24
C ALA A 64 -8.56 8.26 24.30
N GLY A 65 -9.55 8.51 23.44
CA GLY A 65 -10.27 9.78 23.37
C GLY A 65 -9.40 10.96 22.90
N ARG A 66 -8.38 10.70 22.08
CA ARG A 66 -7.37 11.68 21.62
C ARG A 66 -7.44 11.99 20.13
N LEU A 67 -8.59 11.73 19.50
CA LEU A 67 -8.85 12.11 18.11
C LEU A 67 -9.00 13.62 17.97
#